data_AF-A0A5J4TKM5-F1
#
_entry.id   AF-A0A5J4TKM5-F1
#
_cell.length_a   1.000
_cell.length_b   1.000
_cell.length_c   1.000
_cell.angle_alpha   90.00
_cell.angle_beta   90.00
_cell.angle_gamma   90.00
#
_symmetry.space_group_name_H-M   'P 1'
#
loop_
_entity.id
_entity.type
_entity.pdbx_description
1 polymer ?
#
loop_
_entity_poly.entity_id
_entity_poly.type
_entity_poly.pdbx_seq_one_letter_code
_entity_poly.pdbx_strand_id
1 'polypeptide(L)'
;MASCANGTKYKMCCDDLDLNLRYTTKDDPALKQFLSSFTLTQEHWNKKVANYKIQDTKAGRDITDNVKESDFQYFRDLIYGNQCWFCEVRFTDKNPPTLDRIDNSLGHSKNNVQLACSWCNVKRGNRDPFITKGLIQLKRYYLAKGLPMPLTDEETYHKLRPNITGGLANSFHRYNVKNETHINKLKLEGQYVVSYDLDYVMTHVTGYDFNSLYPS
;
A
#
# COMPACT_ATOMS: atom_id res chain seq x y z
N MET A 1 -8.67 -1.90 -9.81
CA MET A 1 -9.13 -0.50 -9.99
C MET A 1 -9.88 0.06 -8.78
N ALA A 2 -10.71 -0.70 -8.06
CA ALA A 2 -11.37 -0.17 -6.85
C ALA A 2 -10.45 0.24 -5.69
N SER A 3 -9.35 -0.48 -5.45
CA SER A 3 -8.42 -0.11 -4.38
C SER A 3 -7.80 1.29 -4.60
N CYS A 4 -7.65 1.70 -5.85
CA CYS A 4 -7.09 3.00 -6.24
C CYS A 4 -8.11 4.14 -6.03
N ALA A 5 -9.39 3.88 -6.33
CA ALA A 5 -10.48 4.84 -6.13
C ALA A 5 -10.71 5.14 -4.64
N ASN A 6 -10.66 4.11 -3.78
CA ASN A 6 -10.81 4.30 -2.33
C ASN A 6 -9.66 5.11 -1.73
N GLY A 7 -8.40 4.83 -2.11
CA GLY A 7 -7.25 5.61 -1.64
C GLY A 7 -7.33 7.10 -1.98
N THR A 8 -7.89 7.42 -3.15
CA THR A 8 -8.08 8.83 -3.58
C THR A 8 -9.15 9.54 -2.76
N LYS A 9 -10.28 8.88 -2.49
CA LYS A 9 -11.35 9.45 -1.64
C LYS A 9 -10.87 9.72 -0.21
N TYR A 10 -10.15 8.78 0.40
CA TYR A 10 -9.63 8.97 1.76
C TYR A 10 -8.56 10.08 1.84
N LYS A 11 -7.74 10.25 0.79
CA LYS A 11 -6.83 11.39 0.71
C LYS A 11 -7.56 12.74 0.77
N MET A 12 -8.73 12.86 0.15
CA MET A 12 -9.54 14.09 0.20
C MET A 12 -10.11 14.40 1.58
N CYS A 13 -10.08 13.45 2.52
CA CYS A 13 -10.50 13.65 3.90
C CYS A 13 -9.30 13.85 4.86
N CYS A 14 -8.08 13.84 4.35
CA CYS A 14 -6.84 13.99 5.12
C CYS A 14 -6.05 15.19 4.58
N ASP A 15 -6.53 16.39 4.89
CA ASP A 15 -6.02 17.65 4.31
C ASP A 15 -4.51 17.89 4.61
N ASP A 16 -3.99 17.33 5.70
CA ASP A 16 -2.57 17.38 6.10
C ASP A 16 -1.76 16.12 5.71
N LEU A 17 -2.30 15.23 4.86
CA LEU A 17 -1.55 14.08 4.35
C LEU A 17 -0.50 14.52 3.32
N ASP A 18 0.77 14.38 3.70
CA ASP A 18 1.93 14.56 2.84
C ASP A 18 2.57 13.21 2.54
N LEU A 19 2.66 12.88 1.26
CA LEU A 19 3.23 11.62 0.80
C LEU A 19 4.74 11.52 1.03
N ASN A 20 5.42 12.63 1.30
CA ASN A 20 6.86 12.68 1.54
C ASN A 20 7.21 12.81 3.03
N LEU A 21 6.21 12.86 3.91
CA LEU A 21 6.43 12.85 5.35
C LEU A 21 6.62 11.44 5.91
N ARG A 22 7.48 11.35 6.91
CA ARG A 22 7.66 10.13 7.67
C ARG A 22 6.64 10.05 8.82
N TYR A 23 5.53 9.35 8.60
CA TYR A 23 4.59 9.01 9.66
C TYR A 23 5.11 7.82 10.47
N THR A 24 5.16 7.93 11.79
CA THR A 24 5.68 6.88 12.68
C THR A 24 4.73 6.66 13.86
N THR A 25 4.56 5.42 14.30
CA THR A 25 3.84 5.08 15.54
C THR A 25 4.81 4.90 16.70
N LYS A 26 4.34 4.96 17.95
CA LYS A 26 5.18 4.70 19.15
C LYS A 26 5.91 3.35 19.11
N ASP A 27 5.37 2.39 18.36
CA ASP A 27 5.93 1.05 18.18
C ASP A 27 6.75 0.87 16.90
N ASP A 28 6.93 1.92 16.10
CA ASP A 28 7.73 1.85 14.88
C ASP A 28 9.19 1.50 15.23
N PRO A 29 9.71 0.35 14.74
CA PRO A 29 11.08 -0.06 15.00
C PRO A 29 12.11 1.01 14.59
N ALA A 30 11.80 1.81 13.58
CA ALA A 30 12.68 2.86 13.07
C ALA A 30 12.65 4.15 13.92
N LEU A 31 11.70 4.30 14.86
CA LEU A 31 11.79 5.30 15.94
C LEU A 31 12.64 4.77 17.10
N LYS A 32 12.50 3.49 17.45
CA LYS A 32 13.24 2.83 18.54
C LYS A 32 14.73 2.61 18.20
N GLN A 33 15.07 2.55 16.92
CA GLN A 33 16.43 2.42 16.41
C GLN A 33 16.87 3.69 15.65
N PHE A 34 17.06 4.79 16.38
CA PHE A 34 17.79 5.95 15.83
C PHE A 34 19.28 5.65 15.56
N LEU A 35 19.80 4.53 16.09
CA LEU A 35 21.23 4.20 16.13
C LEU A 35 21.68 3.06 15.21
N SER A 36 20.77 2.26 14.63
CA SER A 36 21.15 1.11 13.78
C SER A 36 20.68 1.30 12.33
N SER A 37 21.32 2.25 11.65
CA SER A 37 21.16 2.41 10.20
C SER A 37 21.73 1.19 9.49
N PHE A 38 21.06 0.74 8.43
CA PHE A 38 21.56 -0.36 7.61
C PHE A 38 22.93 -0.01 7.02
N THR A 39 23.90 -0.91 7.18
CA THR A 39 25.23 -0.77 6.56
C THR A 39 25.35 -1.74 5.40
N LEU A 40 25.44 -1.22 4.18
CA LEU A 40 25.64 -2.05 2.99
C LEU A 40 27.08 -2.57 2.97
N THR A 41 27.24 -3.90 2.98
CA THR A 41 28.53 -4.57 2.78
C THR A 41 28.72 -4.94 1.30
N GLN A 42 29.98 -5.06 0.86
CA GLN A 42 30.30 -5.45 -0.51
C GLN A 42 29.70 -6.83 -0.86
N GLU A 43 29.75 -7.78 0.09
CA GLU A 43 29.18 -9.12 -0.10
C GLU A 43 27.65 -9.06 -0.30
N HIS A 44 26.96 -8.26 0.50
CA HIS A 44 25.52 -8.05 0.35
C HIS A 44 25.21 -7.43 -1.03
N TRP A 45 26.00 -6.43 -1.44
CA TRP A 45 25.84 -5.77 -2.73
C TRP A 45 26.03 -6.73 -3.90
N ASN A 46 27.11 -7.53 -3.91
CA ASN A 46 27.38 -8.51 -4.96
C ASN A 46 26.24 -9.52 -5.08
N LYS A 47 25.70 -10.00 -3.95
CA LYS A 47 24.52 -10.87 -3.94
C LYS A 47 23.29 -10.20 -4.55
N LYS A 48 23.07 -8.91 -4.26
CA LYS A 48 21.97 -8.13 -4.85
C LYS A 48 22.12 -7.95 -6.35
N VAL A 49 23.30 -7.54 -6.82
CA VAL A 49 23.61 -7.38 -8.26
C VAL A 49 23.33 -8.67 -9.03
N ALA A 50 23.83 -9.82 -8.53
CA ALA A 50 23.58 -11.12 -9.13
C ALA A 50 22.07 -11.45 -9.20
N ASN A 51 21.34 -11.20 -8.11
CA ASN A 51 19.89 -11.42 -8.06
C ASN A 51 19.11 -10.53 -9.02
N TYR A 52 19.50 -9.26 -9.19
CA TYR A 52 18.87 -8.35 -10.15
C TYR A 52 19.10 -8.79 -11.58
N LYS A 53 20.34 -9.17 -11.91
CA LYS A 53 20.68 -9.73 -13.23
C LYS A 53 19.84 -10.96 -13.56
N ILE A 54 19.71 -11.91 -12.62
CA ILE A 54 18.87 -13.11 -12.82
C ILE A 54 17.41 -12.72 -13.06
N GLN A 55 16.86 -11.80 -12.27
CA GLN A 55 15.47 -11.36 -12.42
C GLN A 55 15.20 -10.70 -13.77
N ASP A 56 16.13 -9.88 -14.26
CA ASP A 56 15.98 -9.16 -15.52
C ASP A 56 16.17 -10.09 -16.71
N THR A 57 17.16 -10.97 -16.68
CA THR A 57 17.34 -12.02 -17.69
C THR A 57 16.11 -12.91 -17.79
N LYS A 58 15.56 -13.36 -16.65
CA LYS A 58 14.40 -14.26 -16.62
C LYS A 58 13.12 -13.60 -17.15
N ALA A 59 13.05 -12.28 -17.11
CA ALA A 59 11.94 -11.50 -17.65
C ALA A 59 12.22 -10.94 -19.06
N GLY A 60 13.35 -11.27 -19.68
CA GLY A 60 13.71 -10.81 -21.02
C GLY A 60 14.03 -9.31 -21.12
N ARG A 61 14.46 -8.67 -20.02
CA ARG A 61 14.85 -7.25 -20.03
C ARG A 61 16.30 -7.09 -20.48
N ASP A 62 16.62 -5.92 -21.04
CA ASP A 62 18.00 -5.55 -21.31
C ASP A 62 18.80 -5.44 -19.99
N ILE A 63 19.99 -6.03 -19.98
CA ILE A 63 20.91 -6.08 -18.84
C ILE A 63 22.25 -5.39 -19.11
N THR A 64 22.42 -4.78 -20.28
CA THR A 64 23.69 -4.15 -20.69
C THR A 64 24.14 -3.04 -19.73
N ASP A 65 23.18 -2.23 -19.27
CA ASP A 65 23.39 -1.12 -18.32
C ASP A 65 22.91 -1.43 -16.90
N ASN A 66 22.76 -2.71 -16.55
CA ASN A 66 22.42 -3.06 -15.17
C ASN A 66 23.51 -2.61 -14.19
N VAL A 67 23.09 -2.31 -12.96
CA VAL A 67 23.99 -2.02 -11.83
C VAL A 67 25.03 -3.13 -11.67
N LYS A 68 26.26 -2.73 -11.33
CA LYS A 68 27.44 -3.60 -11.26
C LYS A 68 28.00 -3.65 -9.84
N GLU A 69 28.81 -4.66 -9.55
CA GLU A 69 29.52 -4.81 -8.28
C GLU A 69 30.41 -3.58 -7.98
N SER A 70 30.94 -2.93 -9.03
CA SER A 70 31.72 -1.69 -8.95
C SER A 70 30.92 -0.48 -8.46
N ASP A 71 29.59 -0.53 -8.50
CA ASP A 71 28.72 0.57 -8.06
C ASP A 71 28.49 0.59 -6.54
N PHE A 72 29.16 -0.30 -5.81
CA PHE A 72 29.01 -0.46 -4.36
C PHE A 72 29.09 0.85 -3.60
N GLN A 73 30.15 1.63 -3.81
CA GLN A 73 30.38 2.87 -3.08
C GLN A 73 29.23 3.87 -3.30
N TYR A 74 28.79 4.01 -4.55
CA TYR A 74 27.67 4.88 -4.91
C TYR A 74 26.38 4.48 -4.16
N PHE A 75 26.01 3.20 -4.20
CA PHE A 75 24.78 2.74 -3.54
C PHE A 75 24.89 2.69 -2.01
N ARG A 76 26.08 2.46 -1.45
CA ARG A 76 26.31 2.53 -0.01
C ARG A 76 26.02 3.93 0.52
N ASP A 77 26.60 4.94 -0.12
CA ASP A 77 26.43 6.33 0.29
C ASP A 77 24.99 6.81 0.05
N LEU A 78 24.40 6.41 -1.08
CA LEU A 78 22.99 6.67 -1.39
C LEU A 78 22.07 6.07 -0.31
N ILE A 79 22.24 4.80 0.06
CA ILE A 79 21.40 4.14 1.07
C ILE A 79 21.57 4.76 2.46
N TYR A 80 22.80 5.12 2.85
CA TYR A 80 23.09 5.68 4.17
C TYR A 80 22.36 7.02 4.41
N GLY A 81 22.34 7.88 3.39
CA GLY A 81 21.72 9.21 3.48
C GLY A 81 20.22 9.25 3.18
N ASN A 82 19.61 8.15 2.73
CA ASN A 82 18.24 8.14 2.22
C ASN A 82 17.31 7.18 2.97
N GLN A 83 16.07 7.14 2.50
CA GLN A 83 14.98 6.34 3.04
C GLN A 83 14.19 5.68 1.91
N CYS A 84 13.27 4.79 2.26
CA CYS A 84 12.37 4.16 1.31
C CYS A 84 11.44 5.21 0.67
N TRP A 85 11.42 5.28 -0.66
CA TRP A 85 10.58 6.23 -1.41
C TRP A 85 9.08 6.03 -1.18
N PHE A 86 8.64 4.83 -0.81
CA PHE A 86 7.21 4.52 -0.63
C PHE A 86 6.68 4.83 0.77
N CYS A 87 7.48 4.56 1.81
CA CYS A 87 7.03 4.66 3.21
C CYS A 87 7.77 5.72 4.02
N GLU A 88 8.78 6.36 3.42
CA GLU A 88 9.64 7.38 4.05
C GLU A 88 10.37 6.88 5.31
N VAL A 89 10.45 5.56 5.51
CA VAL A 89 11.18 4.94 6.62
C VAL A 89 12.63 4.70 6.22
N ARG A 90 13.55 5.09 7.11
CA ARG A 90 14.99 4.80 6.97
C ARG A 90 15.26 3.29 6.92
N PHE A 91 16.35 2.94 6.26
CA PHE A 91 16.77 1.55 6.15
C PHE A 91 17.47 1.08 7.43
N THR A 92 17.08 -0.11 7.87
CA THR A 92 17.67 -0.82 9.02
C THR A 92 17.83 -2.30 8.66
N ASP A 93 18.49 -3.09 9.49
CA ASP A 93 18.61 -4.54 9.24
C ASP A 93 17.25 -5.26 9.21
N LYS A 94 16.25 -4.70 9.91
CA LYS A 94 14.86 -5.20 9.89
C LYS A 94 14.03 -4.62 8.73
N ASN A 95 14.49 -3.52 8.13
CA ASN A 95 13.86 -2.87 6.98
C ASN A 95 14.91 -2.67 5.88
N PRO A 96 15.44 -3.75 5.28
CA PRO A 96 16.59 -3.66 4.39
C PRO A 96 16.21 -2.97 3.06
N PRO A 97 17.16 -2.23 2.47
CA PRO A 97 16.96 -1.57 1.20
C PRO A 97 16.94 -2.56 0.04
N THR A 98 16.23 -2.16 -1.01
CA THR A 98 16.19 -2.80 -2.33
C THR A 98 16.12 -1.70 -3.40
N LEU A 99 16.54 -2.05 -4.60
CA LEU A 99 16.29 -1.26 -5.80
C LEU A 99 14.94 -1.68 -6.39
N ASP A 100 13.98 -0.78 -6.38
CA ASP A 100 12.71 -0.90 -7.12
C ASP A 100 12.88 -0.24 -8.48
N ARG A 101 12.40 -0.90 -9.54
CA ARG A 101 12.47 -0.36 -10.89
C ARG A 101 11.43 0.74 -11.08
N ILE A 102 11.85 1.90 -11.60
CA ILE A 102 10.93 2.98 -11.97
C ILE A 102 10.00 2.49 -13.09
N ASP A 103 10.59 2.02 -14.19
CA ASP A 103 9.90 1.29 -15.25
C ASP A 103 10.18 -0.22 -15.16
N ASN A 104 9.11 -1.01 -14.97
CA ASN A 104 9.18 -2.47 -14.87
C ASN A 104 9.47 -3.18 -16.20
N SER A 105 9.40 -2.48 -17.33
CA SER A 105 9.80 -3.00 -18.64
C SER A 105 11.33 -2.94 -18.84
N LEU A 106 12.03 -2.09 -18.09
CA LEU A 106 13.48 -1.88 -18.20
C LEU A 106 14.25 -2.58 -17.07
N GLY A 107 15.53 -2.88 -17.31
CA GLY A 107 16.42 -3.51 -16.32
C GLY A 107 16.78 -2.59 -15.15
N HIS A 108 17.51 -3.11 -14.17
CA HIS A 108 18.01 -2.35 -13.01
C HIS A 108 19.24 -1.50 -13.37
N SER A 109 19.07 -0.47 -14.20
CA SER A 109 20.12 0.55 -14.41
C SER A 109 20.09 1.63 -13.33
N LYS A 110 21.18 2.39 -13.16
CA LYS A 110 21.23 3.49 -12.17
C LYS A 110 20.14 4.54 -12.38
N ASN A 111 19.71 4.76 -13.62
CA ASN A 111 18.69 5.74 -13.99
C ASN A 111 17.26 5.18 -13.92
N ASN A 112 17.09 3.86 -13.79
CA ASN A 112 15.79 3.19 -13.73
C ASN A 112 15.49 2.60 -12.35
N VAL A 113 16.20 3.00 -11.30
CA VAL A 113 15.99 2.47 -9.94
C VAL A 113 15.71 3.57 -8.93
N GLN A 114 14.87 3.23 -7.96
CA GLN A 114 14.61 4.02 -6.76
C GLN A 114 14.75 3.14 -5.51
N LEU A 115 15.09 3.76 -4.37
CA LEU A 115 15.23 3.02 -3.13
C LEU A 115 13.86 2.64 -2.55
N ALA A 116 13.66 1.36 -2.28
CA ALA A 116 12.47 0.84 -1.63
C ALA A 116 12.84 -0.20 -0.60
N CYS A 117 12.12 -0.28 0.52
CA CYS A 117 12.29 -1.42 1.42
C CYS A 117 11.63 -2.66 0.82
N SER A 118 12.09 -3.85 1.24
CA SER A 118 11.60 -5.14 0.72
C SER A 118 10.06 -5.23 0.73
N TRP A 119 9.42 -4.84 1.84
CA TRP A 119 7.96 -4.88 1.95
C TRP A 119 7.26 -3.95 0.96
N CYS A 120 7.75 -2.71 0.81
CA CYS A 120 7.17 -1.75 -0.13
C CYS A 120 7.35 -2.19 -1.58
N ASN A 121 8.52 -2.73 -1.93
CA ASN A 121 8.82 -3.22 -3.27
C ASN A 121 7.89 -4.39 -3.65
N VAL A 122 7.72 -5.36 -2.76
CA VAL A 122 6.74 -6.45 -2.93
C VAL A 122 5.31 -5.91 -3.02
N LYS A 123 4.95 -4.94 -2.16
CA LYS A 123 3.63 -4.30 -2.21
C LYS A 123 3.43 -3.50 -3.49
N ARG A 124 4.46 -2.92 -4.11
CA ARG A 124 4.34 -2.30 -5.42
C ARG A 124 4.16 -3.35 -6.51
N GLY A 125 5.09 -4.32 -6.63
CA GLY A 125 5.04 -5.32 -7.68
C GLY A 125 4.95 -4.68 -9.07
N ASN A 126 3.90 -4.98 -9.84
CA ASN A 126 3.66 -4.35 -11.15
C ASN A 126 2.64 -3.19 -11.09
N ARG A 127 2.24 -2.75 -9.89
CA ARG A 127 1.29 -1.66 -9.71
C ARG A 127 1.96 -0.31 -9.92
N ASP A 128 1.13 0.69 -10.18
CA ASP A 128 1.55 2.08 -10.28
C ASP A 128 2.25 2.54 -8.98
N PRO A 129 3.45 3.17 -9.09
CA PRO A 129 4.25 3.52 -7.93
C PRO A 129 3.60 4.64 -7.09
N PHE A 130 2.94 5.62 -7.72
CA PHE A 130 2.32 6.74 -7.02
C PHE A 130 1.07 6.33 -6.28
N ILE A 131 0.23 5.49 -6.89
CA ILE A 131 -0.93 4.89 -6.22
C ILE A 131 -0.47 4.04 -5.04
N THR A 132 0.58 3.24 -5.23
CA THR A 132 1.12 2.38 -4.16
C THR A 132 1.67 3.23 -3.01
N LYS A 133 2.46 4.28 -3.31
CA LYS A 133 2.96 5.24 -2.32
C LYS A 133 1.81 5.88 -1.55
N GLY A 134 0.77 6.34 -2.26
CA GLY A 134 -0.44 6.91 -1.68
C GLY A 134 -1.09 5.98 -0.66
N LEU A 135 -1.32 4.72 -1.01
CA LEU A 135 -1.94 3.74 -0.11
C LEU A 135 -1.06 3.41 1.11
N ILE A 136 0.25 3.30 0.93
CA ILE A 136 1.20 3.03 2.02
C ILE A 136 1.23 4.22 2.98
N GLN A 137 1.38 5.43 2.48
CA GLN A 137 1.43 6.64 3.29
C GLN A 137 0.11 6.92 4.01
N LEU A 138 -1.02 6.69 3.35
CA LEU A 138 -2.33 6.78 3.98
C LEU A 138 -2.45 5.82 5.17
N LYS A 139 -2.06 4.55 4.98
CA LYS A 139 -2.07 3.56 6.08
C LYS A 139 -1.20 4.03 7.26
N ARG A 140 0.00 4.55 6.97
CA ARG A 140 0.92 5.04 8.01
C ARG A 140 0.40 6.29 8.72
N TYR A 141 -0.19 7.22 7.98
CA TYR A 141 -0.84 8.41 8.52
C TYR A 141 -1.93 8.02 9.53
N TYR A 142 -2.83 7.12 9.13
CA TYR A 142 -3.94 6.67 9.99
C TYR A 142 -3.41 6.03 11.27
N LEU A 143 -2.42 5.14 11.15
CA LEU A 143 -1.77 4.51 12.31
C LEU A 143 -1.10 5.54 13.22
N ALA A 144 -0.40 6.54 12.67
CA ALA A 144 0.28 7.57 13.45
C ALA A 144 -0.68 8.51 14.19
N LYS A 145 -1.86 8.78 13.61
CA LYS A 145 -2.91 9.63 14.19
C LYS A 145 -3.89 8.85 15.06
N GLY A 146 -3.78 7.51 15.13
CA GLY A 146 -4.72 6.66 15.86
C GLY A 146 -6.12 6.61 15.23
N LEU A 147 -6.22 6.84 13.92
CA LEU A 147 -7.49 6.87 13.20
C LEU A 147 -7.95 5.46 12.81
N PRO A 148 -9.27 5.20 12.78
CA PRO A 148 -9.82 3.93 12.30
C PRO A 148 -9.46 3.73 10.83
N MET A 149 -8.78 2.64 10.50
CA MET A 149 -8.38 2.31 9.13
C MET A 149 -9.51 1.63 8.37
N PRO A 150 -9.70 1.95 7.06
CA PRO A 150 -10.55 1.13 6.21
C PRO A 150 -9.97 -0.30 6.10
N LEU A 151 -10.85 -1.30 6.22
CA LEU A 151 -10.49 -2.70 6.00
C LEU A 151 -10.20 -2.91 4.52
N THR A 152 -8.92 -3.00 4.17
CA THR A 152 -8.46 -3.26 2.80
C THR A 152 -8.21 -4.74 2.52
N ASP A 153 -8.48 -5.60 3.50
CA ASP A 153 -8.16 -7.02 3.50
C ASP A 153 -9.39 -7.85 3.91
N GLU A 154 -9.78 -8.78 3.04
CA GLU A 154 -11.01 -9.58 3.16
C GLU A 154 -10.95 -10.54 4.35
N GLU A 155 -9.80 -11.18 4.58
CA GLU A 155 -9.60 -12.09 5.71
C GLU A 155 -9.74 -11.34 7.04
N THR A 156 -9.15 -10.15 7.13
CA THR A 156 -9.27 -9.27 8.30
C THR A 156 -10.72 -8.84 8.50
N TYR A 157 -11.46 -8.52 7.43
CA TYR A 157 -12.89 -8.22 7.52
C TYR A 157 -13.68 -9.39 8.12
N HIS A 158 -13.49 -10.61 7.61
CA HIS A 158 -14.21 -11.79 8.09
C HIS A 158 -13.85 -12.16 9.54
N LYS A 159 -12.64 -11.86 10.00
CA LYS A 159 -12.23 -12.07 11.41
C LYS A 159 -12.86 -11.06 12.37
N LEU A 160 -13.03 -9.82 11.93
CA LEU A 160 -13.60 -8.76 12.77
C LEU A 160 -15.13 -8.82 12.80
N ARG A 161 -15.77 -9.23 11.69
CA ARG A 161 -17.23 -9.31 11.52
C ARG A 161 -17.99 -9.97 12.69
N PRO A 162 -17.58 -11.12 13.25
CA PRO A 162 -18.36 -11.81 14.28
C PRO A 162 -18.48 -11.03 15.60
N ASN A 163 -17.57 -10.09 15.86
CA ASN A 163 -17.49 -9.34 17.11
C ASN A 163 -18.07 -7.93 17.03
N ILE A 164 -18.71 -7.58 15.91
CA ILE A 164 -19.32 -6.26 15.70
C ILE A 164 -20.83 -6.36 16.01
N THR A 165 -21.28 -5.63 17.03
CA THR A 165 -22.71 -5.53 17.42
C THR A 165 -23.13 -4.06 17.52
N GLY A 166 -24.26 -3.67 16.90
CA GLY A 166 -24.85 -2.33 17.00
C GLY A 166 -24.82 -1.46 15.73
N GLY A 167 -25.20 -0.17 15.83
CA GLY A 167 -25.50 0.72 14.69
C GLY A 167 -24.36 1.01 13.70
N LEU A 168 -23.10 0.82 14.11
CA LEU A 168 -21.94 0.80 13.20
C LEU A 168 -22.06 -0.32 12.15
N ALA A 169 -22.76 -1.41 12.45
CA ALA A 169 -22.91 -2.57 11.59
C ALA A 169 -23.65 -2.26 10.27
N ASN A 170 -24.59 -1.30 10.25
CA ASN A 170 -25.28 -0.89 9.01
C ASN A 170 -24.35 -0.27 7.96
N SER A 171 -23.20 0.27 8.38
CA SER A 171 -22.16 0.74 7.46
C SER A 171 -21.31 -0.43 6.93
N PHE A 172 -21.04 -1.43 7.78
CA PHE A 172 -20.18 -2.59 7.47
C PHE A 172 -20.83 -3.73 6.69
N HIS A 173 -22.14 -3.70 6.49
CA HIS A 173 -22.89 -4.82 5.92
C HIS A 173 -23.01 -4.82 4.39
N ARG A 174 -22.49 -3.80 3.69
CA ARG A 174 -22.63 -3.73 2.24
C ARG A 174 -21.49 -4.46 1.54
N TYR A 175 -21.68 -5.76 1.33
CA TYR A 175 -20.88 -6.54 0.39
C TYR A 175 -21.55 -6.47 -0.98
N ASN A 176 -21.02 -5.62 -1.87
CA ASN A 176 -21.61 -5.38 -3.19
C ASN A 176 -20.76 -6.04 -4.28
N VAL A 177 -21.20 -7.18 -4.79
CA VAL A 177 -20.53 -7.89 -5.88
C VAL A 177 -21.01 -7.34 -7.23
N LYS A 178 -20.05 -7.05 -8.10
CA LYS A 178 -20.33 -6.56 -9.45
C LYS A 178 -21.16 -7.59 -10.22
N ASN A 179 -22.23 -7.12 -10.87
CA ASN A 179 -23.17 -7.91 -11.67
C ASN A 179 -23.99 -8.94 -10.89
N GLU A 180 -23.86 -9.00 -9.56
CA GLU A 180 -24.59 -9.94 -8.70
C GLU A 180 -25.47 -9.20 -7.69
N THR A 181 -24.97 -8.11 -7.10
CA THR A 181 -25.73 -7.36 -6.10
C THR A 181 -26.66 -6.34 -6.76
N HIS A 182 -27.94 -6.43 -6.43
CA HIS A 182 -28.97 -5.46 -6.82
C HIS A 182 -28.90 -4.20 -5.95
N ILE A 183 -29.28 -3.06 -6.54
CA ILE A 183 -29.43 -1.81 -5.80
C ILE A 183 -30.75 -1.88 -5.01
N ASN A 184 -30.67 -1.77 -3.69
CA ASN A 184 -31.86 -1.77 -2.84
C ASN A 184 -32.39 -0.34 -2.58
N LYS A 185 -33.68 -0.25 -2.28
CA LYS A 185 -34.32 0.93 -1.69
C LYS A 185 -35.12 0.54 -0.45
N LEU A 186 -35.36 1.51 0.41
CA LEU A 186 -36.25 1.39 1.55
C LEU A 186 -37.60 2.05 1.23
N LYS A 187 -38.67 1.45 1.72
CA LYS A 187 -40.00 2.07 1.77
C LYS A 187 -40.64 1.82 3.12
N LEU A 188 -41.49 2.74 3.55
CA LEU A 188 -42.32 2.55 4.74
C LEU A 188 -43.60 1.82 4.34
N GLU A 189 -43.86 0.68 4.96
CA GLU A 189 -45.11 -0.06 4.83
C GLU A 189 -45.75 -0.20 6.22
N GLY A 190 -46.77 0.63 6.48
CA GLY A 190 -47.38 0.74 7.80
C GLY A 190 -46.36 1.23 8.83
N GLN A 191 -46.06 0.39 9.83
CA GLN A 191 -45.09 0.67 10.88
C GLN A 191 -43.69 0.05 10.62
N TYR A 192 -43.49 -0.57 9.46
CA TYR A 192 -42.25 -1.29 9.13
C TYR A 192 -41.49 -0.60 8.01
N VAL A 193 -40.16 -0.60 8.11
CA VAL A 193 -39.26 -0.24 7.02
C VAL A 193 -38.93 -1.49 6.23
N VAL A 194 -39.32 -1.53 4.96
CA VAL A 194 -39.12 -2.68 4.07
C VAL A 194 -38.03 -2.35 3.06
N SER A 195 -37.02 -3.21 3.00
CA SER A 195 -35.97 -3.20 1.98
C SER A 195 -36.42 -4.00 0.76
N TYR A 196 -36.30 -3.44 -0.44
CA TYR A 196 -36.60 -4.12 -1.69
C TYR A 196 -35.52 -3.83 -2.74
N ASP A 197 -35.30 -4.80 -3.64
CA ASP A 197 -34.33 -4.70 -4.72
C ASP A 197 -34.95 -4.01 -5.94
N LEU A 198 -34.14 -3.23 -6.66
CA LEU A 198 -34.45 -2.70 -7.98
C LEU A 198 -33.88 -3.62 -9.07
N ASP A 199 -34.37 -3.45 -10.29
CA ASP A 199 -33.84 -4.17 -11.47
C ASP A 199 -32.41 -3.74 -11.85
N TYR A 200 -31.89 -2.71 -11.19
CA TYR A 200 -30.54 -2.21 -11.42
C TYR A 200 -29.52 -3.02 -10.60
N VAL A 201 -28.52 -3.55 -11.28
CA VAL A 201 -27.39 -4.27 -10.66
C VAL A 201 -26.15 -3.38 -10.56
N MET A 202 -25.35 -3.60 -9.53
CA MET A 202 -24.08 -2.89 -9.32
C MET A 202 -23.11 -3.19 -10.47
N THR A 203 -22.75 -2.17 -11.27
CA THR A 203 -21.93 -2.33 -12.48
C THR A 203 -20.42 -2.18 -12.24
N HIS A 204 -20.00 -1.63 -11.10
CA HIS A 204 -18.61 -1.33 -10.75
C HIS A 204 -18.26 -1.79 -9.31
N VAL A 205 -16.97 -2.04 -9.07
CA VAL A 205 -16.39 -2.91 -8.01
C VAL A 205 -16.69 -2.52 -6.55
N THR A 206 -16.78 -3.60 -5.74
CA THR A 206 -16.83 -3.82 -4.27
C THR A 206 -16.07 -2.82 -3.38
N GLY A 207 -16.71 -2.44 -2.27
CA GLY A 207 -16.06 -1.82 -1.11
C GLY A 207 -16.73 -2.27 0.19
N TYR A 208 -15.93 -2.52 1.23
CA TYR A 208 -16.41 -2.68 2.60
C TYR A 208 -16.51 -1.28 3.20
N ASP A 209 -17.72 -0.72 3.28
CA ASP A 209 -17.90 0.67 3.69
C ASP A 209 -17.65 0.82 5.21
N PHE A 210 -16.82 1.79 5.57
CA PHE A 210 -16.55 2.19 6.96
C PHE A 210 -17.32 3.47 7.34
N ASN A 211 -17.86 4.21 6.35
CA ASN A 211 -18.30 5.59 6.49
C ASN A 211 -19.58 5.93 5.69
N SER A 212 -20.58 5.05 5.64
CA SER A 212 -21.93 5.53 5.29
C SER A 212 -22.53 6.29 6.47
N LEU A 213 -22.08 7.54 6.66
CA LEU A 213 -22.73 8.55 7.51
C LEU A 213 -24.01 9.13 6.88
N TYR A 214 -24.49 8.55 5.77
CA TYR A 214 -25.78 8.93 5.20
C TYR A 214 -26.88 8.07 5.83
N PRO A 215 -27.92 8.70 6.41
CA PRO A 215 -29.17 8.01 6.72
C PRO A 215 -29.70 7.39 5.43
N SER A 216 -29.93 6.08 5.47
CA SER A 216 -30.80 5.37 4.53
C SER A 216 -32.26 5.64 4.85
#